data_AF-A0A534C366-F1
#
_entry.id   AF-A0A534C366-F1
#
_cell.length_a   1.000
_cell.length_b   1.000
_cell.length_c   1.000
_cell.angle_alpha   90.00
_cell.angle_beta   90.00
_cell.angle_gamma   90.00
#
_symmetry.space_group_name_H-M   'P 1'
#
loop_
_entity.id
_entity.type
_entity.pdbx_description
1 polymer ?
#
loop_
_entity_poly.entity_id
_entity_poly.type
_entity_poly.pdbx_seq_one_letter_code
_entity_poly.pdbx_strand_id
1 'polypeptide(L)'
;MAVLIVLALAPLWLSGMFGRGLWTPDEPREADIAWRMSQQGDRTLPRLAGTPFLEKPPLSYWMSAAAISLFGDSAAGARVPNLLYAAITALAVGALALAMQPDAASALLAALIAASALTAFRVSTWLAPDACLLAGSALALLGAWRGYSAPAGRRKAAGYTLMHFGAAIGFMAKSAPGWLVPALALAALIVWERRWSELRRWELYAGLVLQGLIIGPWVLAVARTEHGADAL
;
A
#
# COMPACT_ATOMS: atom_id res chain seq x y z
N MET A 1 -18.34 -5.50 -12.07
CA MET A 1 -17.04 -4.92 -12.45
C MET A 1 -15.89 -5.43 -11.58
N ALA A 2 -15.89 -5.21 -10.26
CA ALA A 2 -14.78 -5.65 -9.38
C ALA A 2 -14.44 -7.15 -9.50
N VAL A 3 -15.45 -8.02 -9.47
CA VAL A 3 -15.28 -9.48 -9.67
C VAL A 3 -14.64 -9.78 -11.03
N LEU A 4 -15.08 -9.10 -12.10
CA LEU A 4 -14.52 -9.31 -13.44
C LEU A 4 -13.05 -8.90 -13.51
N ILE A 5 -12.67 -7.76 -12.91
CA ILE A 5 -11.27 -7.31 -12.83
C ILE A 5 -10.42 -8.38 -12.15
N VAL A 6 -10.85 -8.85 -10.97
CA VAL A 6 -10.10 -9.84 -10.20
C VAL A 6 -10.00 -11.17 -10.94
N LEU A 7 -11.10 -11.69 -11.49
CA LEU A 7 -11.08 -12.94 -12.23
C LEU A 7 -10.23 -12.87 -13.50
N ALA A 8 -10.24 -11.74 -14.21
CA ALA A 8 -9.44 -11.56 -15.42
C ALA A 8 -7.93 -11.47 -15.12
N LEU A 9 -7.53 -10.90 -13.98
CA LEU A 9 -6.13 -10.70 -13.60
C LEU A 9 -5.56 -11.81 -12.71
N ALA A 10 -6.41 -12.62 -12.07
CA ALA A 10 -5.97 -13.70 -11.21
C ALA A 10 -5.01 -14.68 -11.91
N PRO A 11 -5.25 -15.16 -13.15
CA PRO A 11 -4.32 -16.06 -13.83
C PRO A 11 -2.91 -15.46 -13.97
N LEU A 12 -2.85 -14.15 -14.30
CA LEU A 12 -1.60 -13.42 -14.40
C LEU A 12 -0.87 -13.43 -13.05
N TRP A 13 -1.51 -12.95 -11.97
CA TRP A 13 -0.87 -12.88 -10.66
C TRP A 13 -0.45 -14.25 -10.11
N LEU A 14 -1.32 -15.26 -10.24
CA LEU A 14 -1.04 -16.62 -9.78
C LEU A 14 0.18 -17.20 -10.54
N SER A 15 0.27 -17.00 -11.86
CA SER A 15 1.40 -17.51 -12.65
C SER A 15 2.77 -16.96 -12.22
N GLY A 16 2.81 -15.72 -11.71
CA GLY A 16 4.06 -15.08 -11.29
C GLY A 16 4.45 -15.34 -9.83
N MET A 17 3.55 -15.88 -9.01
CA MET A 17 3.75 -16.08 -7.57
C MET A 17 4.09 -17.52 -7.20
N PHE A 18 3.51 -18.49 -7.91
CA PHE A 18 3.67 -19.92 -7.65
C PHE A 18 4.66 -20.56 -8.63
N GLY A 19 5.29 -21.67 -8.23
CA GLY A 19 6.17 -22.45 -9.11
C GLY A 19 7.58 -21.89 -9.32
N ARG A 20 8.00 -20.89 -8.52
CA ARG A 20 9.37 -20.34 -8.56
C ARG A 20 9.95 -20.11 -7.16
N GLY A 21 11.28 -20.26 -7.06
CA GLY A 21 12.05 -19.92 -5.85
C GLY A 21 12.11 -18.42 -5.57
N LEU A 22 12.87 -18.03 -4.54
CA LEU A 22 13.15 -16.63 -4.20
C LEU A 22 14.22 -16.08 -5.15
N TRP A 23 13.93 -14.98 -5.83
CA TRP A 23 14.84 -14.33 -6.76
C TRP A 23 15.72 -13.29 -6.06
N THR A 24 17.02 -13.40 -6.28
CA THR A 24 18.03 -12.45 -5.80
C THR A 24 17.94 -11.10 -6.51
N PRO A 25 18.34 -10.01 -5.85
CA PRO A 25 18.92 -9.97 -4.50
C PRO A 25 17.88 -9.84 -3.37
N ASP A 26 16.68 -9.33 -3.66
CA ASP A 26 15.78 -8.85 -2.61
C ASP A 26 14.91 -9.94 -1.95
N GLU A 27 14.31 -10.85 -2.71
CA GLU A 27 13.31 -11.77 -2.13
C GLU A 27 13.85 -12.65 -0.99
N PRO A 28 15.10 -13.17 -1.03
CA PRO A 28 15.67 -13.89 0.09
C PRO A 28 15.75 -13.07 1.38
N ARG A 29 16.11 -11.78 1.27
CA ARG A 29 16.18 -10.86 2.42
C ARG A 29 14.79 -10.64 3.00
N GLU A 30 13.82 -10.30 2.16
CA GLU A 30 12.45 -10.01 2.62
C GLU A 30 11.78 -11.29 3.18
N ALA A 31 12.10 -12.47 2.63
CA ALA A 31 11.62 -13.75 3.15
C ALA A 31 12.20 -14.09 4.53
N ASP A 32 13.52 -13.91 4.77
CA ASP A 32 14.12 -14.12 6.10
C ASP A 32 13.47 -13.22 7.15
N ILE A 33 13.26 -11.93 6.82
CA ILE A 33 12.58 -10.99 7.72
C ILE A 33 11.15 -11.45 8.02
N ALA A 34 10.36 -11.77 6.99
CA ALA A 34 8.98 -12.23 7.18
C ALA A 34 8.89 -13.54 7.97
N TRP A 35 9.82 -14.46 7.74
CA TRP A 35 9.91 -15.71 8.49
C TRP A 35 10.27 -15.47 9.96
N ARG A 36 11.26 -14.63 10.26
CA ARG A 36 11.59 -14.27 11.66
C ARG A 36 10.42 -13.59 12.34
N MET A 37 9.73 -12.70 11.62
CA MET A 37 8.53 -12.02 12.10
C MET A 37 7.39 -12.98 12.45
N SER A 38 7.28 -14.13 11.77
CA SER A 38 6.28 -15.15 12.10
C SER A 38 6.62 -15.88 13.40
N GLN A 39 7.91 -16.10 13.66
CA GLN A 39 8.43 -16.85 14.80
C GLN A 39 8.69 -16.02 16.06
N GLN A 40 8.99 -14.72 15.92
CA GLN A 40 9.37 -13.87 17.05
C GLN A 40 8.15 -13.39 17.86
N GLY A 41 8.33 -13.32 19.19
CA GLY A 41 7.31 -12.80 20.10
C GLY A 41 7.11 -11.29 20.00
N ASP A 42 8.21 -10.52 19.94
CA ASP A 42 8.16 -9.07 19.69
C ASP A 42 8.14 -8.80 18.18
N ARG A 43 7.01 -8.27 17.69
CA ARG A 43 6.80 -7.93 16.27
C ARG A 43 6.90 -6.43 16.00
N THR A 44 7.41 -5.64 16.94
CA THR A 44 7.56 -4.19 16.81
C THR A 44 8.64 -3.84 15.78
N LEU A 45 9.81 -4.47 15.91
CA LEU A 45 10.95 -4.30 15.01
C LEU A 45 11.22 -5.57 14.21
N PRO A 46 11.32 -5.48 12.87
CA PRO A 46 11.79 -6.59 12.05
C PRO A 46 13.24 -6.93 12.39
N ARG A 47 13.62 -8.19 12.15
CA ARG A 47 15.00 -8.66 12.30
C ARG A 47 15.46 -9.26 10.97
N LEU A 48 16.70 -8.97 10.60
CA LEU A 48 17.39 -9.59 9.47
C LEU A 48 18.63 -10.29 10.00
N ALA A 49 18.80 -11.58 9.70
CA ALA A 49 19.94 -12.37 10.19
C ALA A 49 20.18 -12.28 11.72
N GLY A 50 19.13 -12.03 12.50
CA GLY A 50 19.19 -11.92 13.97
C GLY A 50 19.39 -10.50 14.52
N THR A 51 19.77 -9.53 13.68
CA THR A 51 19.92 -8.11 14.07
C THR A 51 18.64 -7.31 13.78
N PRO A 52 18.31 -6.28 14.56
CA PRO A 52 17.21 -5.36 14.25
C PRO A 52 17.38 -4.75 12.84
N PHE A 53 16.31 -4.76 12.07
CA PHE A 53 16.24 -4.18 10.73
C PHE A 53 15.41 -2.90 10.79
N LEU A 54 16.10 -1.76 10.74
CA LEU A 54 15.54 -0.45 11.10
C LEU A 54 15.19 0.43 9.89
N GLU A 55 15.28 -0.11 8.67
CA GLU A 55 15.12 0.71 7.46
C GLU A 55 13.67 1.04 7.11
N LYS A 56 12.72 0.17 7.48
CA LYS A 56 11.33 0.22 6.98
C LYS A 56 10.31 -0.16 8.05
N PRO A 57 9.13 0.47 8.05
CA PRO A 57 8.03 0.05 8.91
C PRO A 57 7.50 -1.36 8.55
N PRO A 58 6.84 -2.06 9.48
CA PRO A 58 6.74 -3.51 9.43
C PRO A 58 5.52 -4.08 8.69
N LEU A 59 4.64 -3.28 8.08
CA LEU A 59 3.34 -3.79 7.61
C LEU A 59 3.47 -4.91 6.58
N SER A 60 4.36 -4.75 5.60
CA SER A 60 4.58 -5.81 4.60
C SER A 60 5.10 -7.09 5.26
N TYR A 61 5.99 -6.97 6.25
CA TYR A 61 6.51 -8.10 7.01
C TYR A 61 5.45 -8.74 7.91
N TRP A 62 4.59 -7.95 8.57
CA TRP A 62 3.48 -8.46 9.37
C TRP A 62 2.53 -9.31 8.53
N MET A 63 2.17 -8.81 7.35
CA MET A 63 1.25 -9.52 6.46
C MET A 63 1.87 -10.81 5.92
N SER A 64 3.14 -10.78 5.49
CA SER A 64 3.83 -11.99 5.04
C SER A 64 4.07 -12.98 6.18
N ALA A 65 4.41 -12.52 7.38
CA ALA A 65 4.54 -13.35 8.57
C ALA A 65 3.22 -14.06 8.92
N ALA A 66 2.11 -13.32 8.90
CA ALA A 66 0.78 -13.90 9.11
C ALA A 66 0.44 -14.94 8.05
N ALA A 67 0.76 -14.69 6.77
CA ALA A 67 0.56 -15.67 5.70
C ALA A 67 1.43 -16.92 5.89
N ILE A 68 2.70 -16.77 6.29
CA ILE A 68 3.58 -17.90 6.63
C ILE A 68 2.98 -18.73 7.77
N SER A 69 2.47 -18.09 8.82
CA SER A 69 1.82 -18.81 9.94
C SER A 69 0.55 -19.58 9.52
N LEU A 70 -0.16 -19.14 8.48
CA LEU A 70 -1.41 -19.77 8.02
C LEU A 70 -1.20 -20.83 6.93
N PHE A 71 -0.27 -20.60 6.01
CA PHE A 71 -0.08 -21.41 4.80
C PHE A 71 1.24 -22.20 4.79
N GLY A 72 2.08 -22.02 5.81
CA GLY A 72 3.37 -22.68 5.95
C GLY A 72 4.55 -21.88 5.40
N ASP A 73 5.74 -22.34 5.76
CA ASP A 73 7.02 -21.73 5.41
C ASP A 73 7.42 -22.09 3.97
N SER A 74 6.97 -21.26 3.02
CA SER A 74 7.32 -21.41 1.62
C SER A 74 7.41 -20.04 0.93
N ALA A 75 8.18 -19.99 -0.16
CA ALA A 75 8.28 -18.78 -0.99
C ALA A 75 6.92 -18.32 -1.53
N ALA A 76 6.02 -19.27 -1.84
CA ALA A 76 4.66 -18.98 -2.24
C ALA A 76 3.82 -18.41 -1.08
N GLY A 77 3.89 -19.04 0.10
CA GLY A 77 3.19 -18.59 1.31
C GLY A 77 3.55 -17.16 1.70
N ALA A 78 4.84 -16.80 1.66
CA ALA A 78 5.31 -15.45 1.95
C ALA A 78 4.77 -14.38 0.99
N ARG A 79 4.45 -14.75 -0.26
CA ARG A 79 3.91 -13.86 -1.30
C ARG A 79 2.38 -13.75 -1.31
N VAL A 80 1.65 -14.56 -0.56
CA VAL A 80 0.17 -14.54 -0.55
C VAL A 80 -0.41 -13.12 -0.34
N PRO A 81 0.11 -12.28 0.57
CA PRO A 81 -0.40 -10.92 0.75
C PRO A 81 -0.32 -10.06 -0.51
N ASN A 82 0.61 -10.35 -1.42
CA ASN A 82 0.71 -9.60 -2.66
C ASN A 82 -0.52 -9.76 -3.57
N LEU A 83 -1.26 -10.87 -3.48
CA LEU A 83 -2.52 -11.01 -4.22
C LEU A 83 -3.53 -9.95 -3.76
N LEU A 84 -3.59 -9.72 -2.45
CA LEU A 84 -4.41 -8.66 -1.86
C LEU A 84 -3.96 -7.29 -2.33
N TYR A 85 -2.64 -7.01 -2.33
CA TYR A 85 -2.11 -5.73 -2.79
C TYR A 85 -2.37 -5.48 -4.28
N ALA A 86 -2.18 -6.50 -5.12
CA ALA A 86 -2.45 -6.41 -6.55
C ALA A 86 -3.95 -6.18 -6.83
N ALA A 87 -4.83 -6.87 -6.11
CA ALA A 87 -6.27 -6.67 -6.21
C ALA A 87 -6.68 -5.26 -5.76
N ILE A 88 -6.20 -4.78 -4.61
CA ILE A 88 -6.46 -3.42 -4.13
C ILE A 88 -6.00 -2.39 -5.17
N THR A 89 -4.79 -2.56 -5.72
CA THR A 89 -4.25 -1.67 -6.75
C THR A 89 -5.16 -1.62 -7.98
N ALA A 90 -5.48 -2.78 -8.57
CA ALA A 90 -6.32 -2.85 -9.77
C ALA A 90 -7.71 -2.27 -9.55
N LEU A 91 -8.33 -2.58 -8.41
CA LEU A 91 -9.65 -2.06 -8.04
C LEU A 91 -9.62 -0.56 -7.78
N ALA A 92 -8.59 -0.04 -7.11
CA ALA A 92 -8.45 1.38 -6.87
C ALA A 92 -8.24 2.18 -8.16
N VAL A 93 -7.43 1.66 -9.10
CA VAL A 93 -7.24 2.27 -10.42
C VAL A 93 -8.54 2.26 -11.23
N GLY A 94 -9.26 1.13 -11.29
CA GLY A 94 -10.55 1.08 -11.97
C GLY A 94 -11.58 2.00 -11.34
N ALA A 95 -11.62 2.08 -10.01
CA ALA A 95 -12.49 3.00 -9.28
C ALA A 95 -12.12 4.48 -9.48
N LEU A 96 -10.83 4.78 -9.68
CA LEU A 96 -10.35 6.13 -9.99
C LEU A 96 -10.80 6.52 -11.40
N ALA A 97 -10.57 5.65 -12.38
CA ALA A 97 -11.04 5.86 -13.75
C ALA A 97 -12.55 6.10 -13.79
N LEU A 98 -13.33 5.28 -13.08
CA LEU A 98 -14.79 5.45 -12.99
C LEU A 98 -15.20 6.77 -12.31
N ALA A 99 -14.42 7.24 -11.33
CA ALA A 99 -14.66 8.51 -10.64
C ALA A 99 -14.25 9.72 -11.48
N MET A 100 -13.35 9.57 -12.44
CA MET A 100 -12.97 10.61 -13.40
C MET A 100 -13.96 10.68 -14.56
N GLN A 101 -14.37 9.52 -15.06
CA GLN A 101 -15.33 9.37 -16.14
C GLN A 101 -16.26 8.18 -15.83
N PRO A 102 -17.57 8.39 -15.63
CA PRO A 102 -18.55 7.34 -15.30
C PRO A 102 -18.84 6.32 -16.42
N ASP A 103 -17.80 5.76 -17.03
CA ASP A 103 -17.87 4.71 -18.04
C ASP A 103 -17.24 3.41 -17.53
N ALA A 104 -18.05 2.36 -17.46
CA ALA A 104 -17.63 1.07 -16.91
C ALA A 104 -16.60 0.35 -17.81
N ALA A 105 -16.66 0.54 -19.13
CA ALA A 105 -15.72 -0.07 -20.06
C ALA A 105 -14.33 0.54 -19.90
N SER A 106 -14.23 1.87 -19.87
CA SER A 106 -12.98 2.60 -19.62
C SER A 106 -12.40 2.26 -18.24
N ALA A 107 -13.24 2.16 -17.20
CA ALA A 107 -12.80 1.76 -15.87
C ALA A 107 -12.22 0.34 -15.81
N LEU A 108 -12.87 -0.61 -16.51
CA LEU A 108 -12.36 -1.98 -16.65
C LEU A 108 -11.02 -2.00 -17.40
N LEU A 109 -10.94 -1.32 -18.55
CA LEU A 109 -9.71 -1.26 -19.35
C LEU A 109 -8.56 -0.61 -18.58
N ALA A 110 -8.82 0.48 -17.85
CA ALA A 110 -7.80 1.13 -17.02
C ALA A 110 -7.23 0.18 -15.97
N ALA A 111 -8.09 -0.58 -15.27
CA ALA A 111 -7.65 -1.57 -14.28
C ALA A 111 -6.83 -2.70 -14.93
N LEU A 112 -7.29 -3.22 -16.08
CA LEU A 112 -6.60 -4.31 -16.78
C LEU A 112 -5.23 -3.85 -17.31
N ILE A 113 -5.16 -2.69 -17.96
CA ILE A 113 -3.90 -2.14 -18.51
C ILE A 113 -2.92 -1.86 -17.37
N ALA A 114 -3.37 -1.18 -16.31
CA ALA A 114 -2.49 -0.82 -15.20
C ALA A 114 -1.92 -2.06 -14.48
N ALA A 115 -2.75 -3.09 -14.25
CA ALA A 115 -2.31 -4.30 -13.55
C ALA A 115 -1.51 -5.28 -14.43
N SER A 116 -1.71 -5.25 -15.75
CA SER A 116 -0.96 -6.09 -16.70
C SER A 116 0.33 -5.44 -17.21
N ALA A 117 0.52 -4.14 -16.99
CA ALA A 117 1.78 -3.46 -17.28
C ALA A 117 2.96 -4.19 -16.61
N LEU A 118 4.04 -4.42 -17.36
CA LEU A 118 5.16 -5.26 -16.91
C LEU A 118 5.68 -4.89 -15.52
N THR A 119 5.83 -3.60 -15.24
CA THR A 119 6.30 -3.12 -13.93
C THR A 119 5.31 -3.44 -12.81
N ALA A 120 4.01 -3.21 -13.02
CA ALA A 120 2.98 -3.51 -12.02
C ALA A 120 2.86 -5.02 -11.77
N PHE A 121 2.98 -5.83 -12.82
CA PHE A 121 3.03 -7.29 -12.72
C PHE A 121 4.25 -7.75 -11.90
N ARG A 122 5.44 -7.22 -12.21
CA ARG A 122 6.67 -7.54 -11.45
C ARG A 122 6.53 -7.14 -9.99
N VAL A 123 6.11 -5.91 -9.71
CA VAL A 123 5.91 -5.42 -8.33
C VAL A 123 4.92 -6.30 -7.59
N SER A 124 3.81 -6.69 -8.23
CA SER A 124 2.80 -7.55 -7.62
C SER A 124 3.31 -8.96 -7.34
N THR A 125 4.26 -9.48 -8.10
CA THR A 125 4.70 -10.89 -7.97
C THR A 125 5.98 -11.06 -7.15
N TRP A 126 6.70 -9.97 -6.91
CA TRP A 126 7.95 -9.93 -6.14
C TRP A 126 7.67 -9.78 -4.65
N LEU A 127 8.31 -10.59 -3.80
CA LEU A 127 8.27 -10.41 -2.35
C LEU A 127 9.06 -9.15 -1.98
N ALA A 128 8.37 -8.01 -1.91
CA ALA A 128 8.94 -6.72 -1.54
C ALA A 128 7.85 -5.78 -0.98
N PRO A 129 8.22 -4.79 -0.14
CA PRO A 129 7.28 -3.81 0.38
C PRO A 129 6.59 -2.95 -0.70
N ASP A 130 7.17 -2.89 -1.90
CA ASP A 130 6.72 -2.12 -3.05
C ASP A 130 5.29 -2.44 -3.49
N ALA A 131 4.86 -3.70 -3.38
CA ALA A 131 3.48 -4.09 -3.69
C ALA A 131 2.48 -3.43 -2.72
N CYS A 132 2.81 -3.44 -1.43
CA CYS A 132 1.99 -2.82 -0.39
C CYS A 132 1.97 -1.29 -0.53
N LEU A 133 3.13 -0.67 -0.82
CA LEU A 133 3.23 0.75 -1.13
C LEU A 133 2.39 1.13 -2.36
N LEU A 134 2.42 0.33 -3.43
CA LEU A 134 1.64 0.57 -4.64
C LEU A 134 0.13 0.52 -4.35
N ALA A 135 -0.33 -0.47 -3.58
CA ALA A 135 -1.72 -0.58 -3.16
C ALA A 135 -2.16 0.63 -2.31
N GLY A 136 -1.34 1.02 -1.33
CA GLY A 136 -1.58 2.21 -0.51
C GLY A 136 -1.62 3.49 -1.35
N SER A 137 -0.70 3.64 -2.30
CA SER A 137 -0.62 4.77 -3.22
C SER A 137 -1.85 4.85 -4.14
N ALA A 138 -2.30 3.73 -4.69
CA ALA A 138 -3.48 3.67 -5.54
C ALA A 138 -4.76 4.07 -4.78
N LEU A 139 -4.93 3.58 -3.55
CA LEU A 139 -6.00 4.02 -2.65
C LEU A 139 -5.88 5.51 -2.33
N ALA A 140 -4.67 5.99 -2.08
CA ALA A 140 -4.42 7.37 -1.72
C ALA A 140 -4.81 8.32 -2.87
N LEU A 141 -4.43 7.99 -4.10
CA LEU A 141 -4.77 8.76 -5.30
C LEU A 141 -6.27 8.72 -5.62
N LEU A 142 -6.93 7.56 -5.45
CA LEU A 142 -8.39 7.46 -5.53
C LEU A 142 -9.08 8.38 -4.52
N GLY A 143 -8.63 8.35 -3.28
CA GLY A 143 -9.13 9.22 -2.22
C GLY A 143 -8.89 10.70 -2.51
N ALA A 144 -7.69 11.05 -2.96
CA ALA A 144 -7.30 12.42 -3.30
C ALA A 144 -8.22 12.97 -4.40
N TRP A 145 -8.45 12.22 -5.48
CA TRP A 145 -9.35 12.62 -6.55
C TRP A 145 -10.80 12.79 -6.04
N ARG A 146 -11.33 11.80 -5.29
CA ARG A 146 -12.69 11.86 -4.74
C ARG A 146 -12.88 13.05 -3.79
N GLY A 147 -11.87 13.34 -2.97
CA GLY A 147 -11.88 14.50 -2.07
C GLY A 147 -11.87 15.79 -2.85
N TYR A 148 -10.90 15.93 -3.76
CA TYR A 148 -10.66 17.15 -4.54
C TYR A 148 -11.80 17.54 -5.48
N SER A 149 -12.46 16.55 -6.08
CA SER A 149 -13.57 16.73 -7.02
C SER A 149 -14.95 16.82 -6.35
N ALA A 150 -15.06 16.51 -5.05
CA ALA A 150 -16.34 16.57 -4.34
C ALA A 150 -16.68 17.99 -3.84
N PRO A 151 -17.98 18.33 -3.76
CA PRO A 151 -18.44 19.49 -3.01
C PRO A 151 -18.05 19.41 -1.53
N ALA A 152 -17.97 20.56 -0.88
CA ALA A 152 -17.66 20.66 0.55
C ALA A 152 -18.63 19.82 1.41
N GLY A 153 -18.13 19.31 2.54
CA GLY A 153 -18.88 18.46 3.45
C GLY A 153 -18.50 16.98 3.39
N ARG A 154 -19.44 16.09 3.73
CA ARG A 154 -19.16 14.69 4.08
C ARG A 154 -18.48 13.89 2.97
N ARG A 155 -18.84 14.10 1.69
CA ARG A 155 -18.25 13.37 0.56
C ARG A 155 -16.78 13.75 0.33
N LYS A 156 -16.46 15.04 0.42
CA LYS A 156 -15.08 15.54 0.35
C LYS A 156 -14.24 15.00 1.51
N ALA A 157 -14.76 15.08 2.74
CA ALA A 157 -14.11 14.50 3.92
C ALA A 157 -13.87 12.99 3.76
N ALA A 158 -14.85 12.22 3.28
CA ALA A 158 -14.68 10.79 3.04
C ALA A 158 -13.60 10.48 1.99
N GLY A 159 -13.52 11.27 0.91
CA GLY A 159 -12.47 11.16 -0.10
C GLY A 159 -11.07 11.40 0.50
N TYR A 160 -10.89 12.51 1.21
CA TYR A 160 -9.61 12.81 1.86
C TYR A 160 -9.26 11.83 2.99
N THR A 161 -10.24 11.32 3.73
CA THR A 161 -9.99 10.24 4.70
C THR A 161 -9.48 8.97 4.01
N LEU A 162 -10.02 8.60 2.85
CA LEU A 162 -9.50 7.49 2.05
C LEU A 162 -8.07 7.79 1.55
N MET A 163 -7.79 9.05 1.17
CA MET A 163 -6.44 9.48 0.80
C MET A 163 -5.46 9.21 1.94
N HIS A 164 -5.81 9.67 3.15
CA HIS A 164 -4.99 9.51 4.33
C HIS A 164 -4.82 8.05 4.76
N PHE A 165 -5.85 7.22 4.61
CA PHE A 165 -5.78 5.79 4.86
C PHE A 165 -4.78 5.10 3.92
N GLY A 166 -4.87 5.36 2.62
CA GLY A 166 -3.91 4.83 1.63
C GLY A 166 -2.49 5.30 1.91
N ALA A 167 -2.32 6.57 2.27
CA ALA A 167 -1.03 7.15 2.64
C ALA A 167 -0.44 6.54 3.93
N ALA A 168 -1.29 6.18 4.91
CA ALA A 168 -0.85 5.49 6.12
C ALA A 168 -0.40 4.06 5.83
N ILE A 169 -1.11 3.33 4.97
CA ILE A 169 -0.68 2.00 4.49
C ILE A 169 0.67 2.12 3.76
N GLY A 170 0.81 3.10 2.86
CA GLY A 170 2.06 3.34 2.15
C GLY A 170 3.22 3.67 3.09
N PHE A 171 2.97 4.49 4.12
CA PHE A 171 3.97 4.78 5.14
C PHE A 171 4.36 3.53 5.91
N MET A 172 3.38 2.77 6.39
CA MET A 172 3.62 1.54 7.13
C MET A 172 4.28 0.43 6.28
N ALA A 173 4.30 0.56 4.95
CA ALA A 173 5.03 -0.33 4.05
C ALA A 173 6.47 0.14 3.77
N LYS A 174 6.69 1.43 3.48
CA LYS A 174 7.98 1.92 2.97
C LYS A 174 8.33 3.35 3.40
N SER A 175 7.78 3.84 4.50
CA SER A 175 7.99 5.17 5.10
C SER A 175 7.61 6.36 4.20
N ALA A 176 8.47 7.37 4.06
CA ALA A 176 8.18 8.66 3.43
C ALA A 176 7.54 8.59 2.02
N PRO A 177 7.93 7.68 1.10
CA PRO A 177 7.26 7.48 -0.18
C PRO A 177 5.73 7.35 -0.10
N GLY A 178 5.20 6.74 0.96
CA GLY A 178 3.76 6.60 1.17
C GLY A 178 3.01 7.93 1.32
N TRP A 179 3.70 8.97 1.82
CA TRP A 179 3.15 10.32 1.92
C TRP A 179 3.43 11.16 0.69
N LEU A 180 4.61 11.00 0.08
CA LEU A 180 5.05 11.83 -1.05
C LEU A 180 4.11 11.68 -2.26
N VAL A 181 3.68 10.47 -2.60
CA VAL A 181 2.84 10.22 -3.79
C VAL A 181 1.52 11.02 -3.77
N PRO A 182 0.64 10.86 -2.76
CA PRO A 182 -0.61 11.62 -2.72
C PRO A 182 -0.38 13.12 -2.48
N ALA A 183 0.65 13.50 -1.72
CA ALA A 183 0.95 14.91 -1.46
C ALA A 183 1.36 15.64 -2.75
N LEU A 184 2.27 15.06 -3.54
CA LEU A 184 2.72 15.64 -4.81
C LEU A 184 1.59 15.67 -5.84
N ALA A 185 0.77 14.61 -5.93
CA ALA A 185 -0.37 14.59 -6.83
C ALA A 185 -1.39 15.69 -6.50
N LEU A 186 -1.76 15.83 -5.22
CA LEU A 186 -2.71 16.86 -4.79
C LEU A 186 -2.12 18.27 -4.94
N ALA A 187 -0.84 18.47 -4.59
CA ALA A 187 -0.15 19.74 -4.78
C ALA A 187 -0.11 20.14 -6.26
N ALA A 188 0.22 19.21 -7.16
CA ALA A 188 0.21 19.45 -8.60
C ALA A 188 -1.18 19.89 -9.09
N LEU A 189 -2.26 19.23 -8.65
CA LEU A 189 -3.64 19.61 -8.99
C LEU A 189 -4.00 21.01 -8.46
N ILE A 190 -3.67 21.30 -7.20
CA ILE A 190 -3.95 22.62 -6.57
C ILE A 190 -3.20 23.74 -7.30
N VAL A 191 -1.93 23.51 -7.65
CA VAL A 191 -1.11 24.48 -8.38
C VAL A 191 -1.65 24.68 -9.80
N TRP A 192 -1.93 23.59 -10.50
CA TRP A 192 -2.43 23.61 -11.88
C TRP A 192 -3.78 24.31 -12.01
N GLU A 193 -4.76 23.97 -11.17
CA GLU A 193 -6.09 24.59 -11.17
C GLU A 193 -6.14 25.91 -10.37
N ARG A 194 -5.03 26.30 -9.74
CA ARG A 194 -4.91 27.49 -8.88
C ARG A 194 -5.93 27.52 -7.73
N ARG A 195 -6.33 26.36 -7.22
CA ARG A 195 -7.36 26.18 -6.17
C ARG A 195 -6.78 26.19 -4.75
N TRP A 196 -6.05 27.25 -4.40
CA TRP A 196 -5.39 27.42 -3.10
C TRP A 196 -6.35 27.41 -1.90
N SER A 197 -7.64 27.71 -2.11
CA SER A 197 -8.66 27.61 -1.07
C SER A 197 -8.84 26.18 -0.54
N GLU A 198 -8.42 25.16 -1.28
CA GLU A 198 -8.45 23.76 -0.88
C GLU A 198 -7.57 23.50 0.35
N LEU A 199 -6.41 24.17 0.46
CA LEU A 199 -5.50 24.04 1.60
C LEU A 199 -6.08 24.59 2.92
N ARG A 200 -7.18 25.35 2.88
CA ARG A 200 -7.84 25.87 4.09
C ARG A 200 -9.03 25.02 4.53
N ARG A 201 -9.31 23.92 3.82
CA ARG A 201 -10.44 23.04 4.10
C ARG A 201 -10.11 22.09 5.24
N TRP A 202 -10.94 22.05 6.27
CA TRP A 202 -10.77 21.09 7.36
C TRP A 202 -10.91 19.64 6.87
N GLU A 203 -11.72 19.42 5.81
CA GLU A 203 -11.92 18.09 5.22
C GLU A 203 -10.62 17.47 4.71
N LEU A 204 -9.69 18.29 4.23
CA LEU A 204 -8.37 17.85 3.79
C LEU A 204 -7.59 17.23 4.94
N TYR A 205 -7.73 17.77 6.15
CA TYR A 205 -6.95 17.38 7.33
C TYR A 205 -7.66 16.34 8.21
N ALA A 206 -8.95 16.07 7.97
CA ALA A 206 -9.76 15.17 8.78
C ALA A 206 -9.15 13.76 8.90
N GLY A 207 -8.50 13.27 7.83
CA GLY A 207 -7.88 11.96 7.80
C GLY A 207 -6.54 11.87 8.56
N LEU A 208 -5.93 12.98 9.00
CA LEU A 208 -4.70 12.94 9.80
C LEU A 208 -4.89 12.19 11.13
N VAL A 209 -6.08 12.28 11.73
CA VAL A 209 -6.41 11.51 12.94
C VAL A 209 -6.28 10.02 12.67
N LEU A 210 -6.78 9.54 11.52
CA LEU A 210 -6.66 8.14 11.12
C LEU A 210 -5.20 7.73 10.90
N GLN A 211 -4.37 8.60 10.32
CA GLN A 211 -2.94 8.34 10.21
C GLN A 211 -2.27 8.22 11.58
N GLY A 212 -2.57 9.14 12.49
CA GLY A 212 -2.07 9.08 13.86
C GLY A 212 -2.45 7.79 14.58
N LEU A 213 -3.67 7.29 14.37
CA LEU A 213 -4.15 6.04 14.96
C LEU A 213 -3.48 4.79 14.37
N ILE A 214 -3.06 4.82 13.10
CA ILE A 214 -2.41 3.68 12.44
C ILE A 214 -0.90 3.69 12.69
N ILE A 215 -0.26 4.84 12.50
CA ILE A 215 1.20 4.99 12.53
C ILE A 215 1.68 5.22 13.98
N GLY A 216 0.96 6.02 14.75
CA GLY A 216 1.35 6.45 16.09
C GLY A 216 1.63 5.29 17.05
N PRO A 217 0.76 4.26 17.17
CA PRO A 217 1.02 3.13 18.05
C PRO A 217 2.33 2.40 17.72
N TRP A 218 2.64 2.23 16.44
CA TRP A 218 3.88 1.59 16.01
C TRP A 218 5.09 2.47 16.34
N VAL A 219 5.05 3.76 16.01
CA VAL A 219 6.12 4.71 16.33
C VAL A 219 6.39 4.75 17.84
N LEU A 220 5.33 4.80 18.66
CA LEU A 220 5.45 4.80 20.12
C LEU A 220 6.02 3.48 20.65
N ALA A 221 5.70 2.35 20.04
CA ALA A 221 6.26 1.06 20.40
C ALA A 221 7.75 1.00 20.06
N VAL A 222 8.14 1.45 18.86
CA VAL A 222 9.55 1.53 18.43
C VAL A 222 10.36 2.46 19.34
N ALA A 223 9.83 3.63 19.70
CA ALA A 223 10.49 4.59 20.58
C ALA A 223 10.79 4.05 21.99
N ARG A 224 10.12 2.96 22.41
CA ARG A 224 10.37 2.28 23.69
C ARG A 224 11.39 1.14 23.59
N THR A 225 11.82 0.79 22.38
CA THR A 225 12.86 -0.21 22.17
C THR A 225 14.24 0.42 22.34
N GLU A 226 15.23 -0.40 22.70
CA GLU A 226 16.64 0.03 22.84
C GLU A 226 17.18 0.69 21.56
N HIS A 227 16.69 0.28 20.39
CA HIS A 227 17.13 0.74 19.08
C HIS A 227 16.20 1.81 18.48
N GLY A 228 15.27 2.37 19.28
CA GLY A 228 14.21 3.25 18.78
C GLY A 228 14.73 4.53 18.12
N ALA A 229 15.84 5.08 18.62
CA ALA A 229 16.45 6.30 18.10
C ALA A 229 17.10 6.11 16.72
N ASP A 230 17.58 4.90 16.42
CA ASP A 230 18.19 4.57 15.13
C ASP A 230 17.15 4.16 14.07
N ALA A 231 15.91 3.92 14.50
CA ALA A 231 14.83 3.35 13.70
C ALA A 231 13.76 4.34 13.21
N LEU A 232 13.73 5.55 13.77
CA LEU A 232 12.74 6.59 13.51
C LEU A 232 13.40 7.80 12.83
#